data_AF-A0A382R0P2-F1
#
_entry.id   AF-A0A382R0P2-F1
#
_cell.length_a   1.000
_cell.length_b   1.000
_cell.length_c   1.000
_cell.angle_alpha   90.00
_cell.angle_beta   90.00
_cell.angle_gamma   90.00
#
_symmetry.space_group_name_H-M   'P 1'
#
loop_
_entity.id
_entity.type
_entity.pdbx_description
1 polymer ?
#
loop_
_entity_poly.entity_id
_entity_poly.type
_entity_poly.pdbx_seq_one_letter_code
_entity_poly.pdbx_strand_id
1 'polypeptide(L)'
;VSRAIQSQFSKTGYAIEKGVFTDAEIETLENEFDQIVTQLKKSGENINARWGSDLTRHIEDSDSEVIHTHNIQSYSSIMLNMVQNETLLDLAESLVGPDIILHHTKLFCKPPKKGSAFPL
;
A
#
# COMPACT_ATOMS: atom_id res chain seq x y z
N VAL A 1 -1.11 -13.51 -18.03
CA VAL A 1 -1.82 -13.74 -16.74
C VAL A 1 -2.66 -15.01 -16.81
N SER A 2 -2.70 -15.81 -15.73
CA SER A 2 -3.45 -17.08 -15.69
C SER A 2 -4.97 -16.86 -15.63
N ARG A 3 -5.74 -17.64 -16.40
CA ARG A 3 -7.22 -17.68 -16.30
C ARG A 3 -7.72 -18.00 -14.88
N ALA A 4 -6.89 -18.64 -14.06
CA ALA A 4 -7.22 -18.95 -12.67
C ALA A 4 -7.37 -17.69 -11.80
N ILE A 5 -6.49 -16.70 -11.99
CA ILE A 5 -6.48 -15.43 -11.22
C ILE A 5 -7.73 -14.62 -11.52
N GLN A 6 -8.09 -14.51 -12.80
CA GLN A 6 -9.31 -13.81 -13.26
C GLN A 6 -10.57 -14.46 -12.68
N SER A 7 -10.65 -15.80 -12.71
CA SER A 7 -11.76 -16.55 -12.15
C SER A 7 -11.89 -16.37 -10.63
N GLN A 8 -10.76 -16.45 -9.90
CA GLN A 8 -10.74 -16.21 -8.46
C GLN A 8 -11.20 -14.79 -8.14
N PHE A 9 -10.60 -13.78 -8.77
CA PHE A 9 -10.95 -12.37 -8.57
C PHE A 9 -12.44 -12.12 -8.80
N SER A 10 -13.00 -12.66 -9.89
CA SER A 10 -14.42 -12.51 -10.23
C SER A 10 -15.34 -13.16 -9.19
N LYS A 11 -14.90 -14.24 -8.54
CA LYS A 11 -15.68 -14.98 -7.54
C LYS A 11 -15.55 -14.42 -6.13
N THR A 12 -14.36 -13.96 -5.73
CA THR A 12 -14.04 -13.60 -4.32
C THR A 12 -13.75 -12.12 -4.12
N GLY A 13 -13.66 -11.32 -5.18
CA GLY A 13 -13.31 -9.90 -5.11
C GLY A 13 -11.82 -9.62 -4.85
N TYR A 14 -10.97 -10.66 -4.81
CA TYR A 14 -9.52 -10.55 -4.66
C TYR A 14 -8.80 -11.77 -5.27
N ALA A 15 -7.54 -11.61 -5.65
CA ALA A 15 -6.66 -12.70 -6.07
C ALA A 15 -5.22 -12.44 -5.58
N ILE A 16 -4.39 -13.47 -5.54
CA ILE A 16 -2.98 -13.37 -5.09
C ILE A 16 -2.09 -13.85 -6.23
N GLU A 17 -1.19 -12.98 -6.69
CA GLU A 17 -0.11 -13.32 -7.60
C GLU A 17 1.24 -13.16 -6.90
N LYS A 18 2.14 -14.12 -7.11
CA LYS A 18 3.47 -14.14 -6.48
C LYS A 18 4.56 -13.87 -7.51
N GLY A 19 5.67 -13.32 -7.06
CA GLY A 19 6.82 -13.06 -7.94
C GLY A 19 6.58 -11.97 -8.97
N VAL A 20 5.67 -11.03 -8.69
CA VAL A 20 5.46 -9.82 -9.51
C VAL A 20 6.73 -8.95 -9.52
N PHE A 21 7.43 -8.92 -8.39
CA PHE A 21 8.71 -8.26 -8.20
C PHE A 21 9.74 -9.30 -7.75
N THR A 22 11.00 -9.08 -8.13
CA THR A 22 12.17 -9.81 -7.67
C THR A 22 12.56 -9.40 -6.25
N ASP A 23 13.34 -10.23 -5.55
CA ASP A 23 13.81 -9.93 -4.20
C ASP A 23 14.60 -8.61 -4.13
N ALA A 24 15.41 -8.31 -5.15
CA ALA A 24 16.17 -7.07 -5.22
C ALA A 24 15.29 -5.83 -5.46
N GLU A 25 14.23 -5.97 -6.25
CA GLU A 25 13.23 -4.91 -6.41
C GLU A 25 12.49 -4.68 -5.09
N ILE A 26 12.09 -5.74 -4.40
CA ILE A 26 11.44 -5.63 -3.09
C ILE A 26 12.34 -4.90 -2.09
N GLU A 27 13.62 -5.28 -1.98
CA GLU A 27 14.57 -4.59 -1.09
C GLU A 27 14.68 -3.10 -1.43
N THR A 28 14.69 -2.75 -2.72
CA THR A 28 14.71 -1.34 -3.16
C THR A 28 13.44 -0.60 -2.73
N LEU A 29 12.28 -1.23 -2.88
CA LEU A 29 10.99 -0.65 -2.50
C LEU A 29 10.84 -0.49 -0.99
N GLU A 30 11.34 -1.45 -0.21
CA GLU A 30 11.36 -1.39 1.26
C GLU A 30 12.23 -0.22 1.75
N ASN A 31 13.45 -0.08 1.21
CA ASN A 31 14.33 1.03 1.55
C ASN A 31 13.70 2.39 1.23
N GLU A 32 13.03 2.51 0.09
CA GLU A 32 12.35 3.74 -0.30
C GLU A 32 11.13 4.03 0.58
N PHE A 33 10.37 3.00 0.95
CA PHE A 33 9.27 3.11 1.91
C PHE A 33 9.77 3.67 3.25
N ASP A 34 10.86 3.11 3.77
CA ASP A 34 11.48 3.53 5.03
C ASP A 34 12.03 4.96 4.96
N GLN A 35 12.56 5.36 3.80
CA GLN A 35 13.00 6.73 3.55
C GLN A 35 11.82 7.71 3.65
N ILE A 36 10.68 7.42 2.99
CA ILE A 36 9.48 8.26 3.06
C ILE A 36 8.97 8.36 4.51
N VAL A 37 8.87 7.24 5.22
CA VAL A 37 8.45 7.23 6.64
C VAL A 37 9.40 8.04 7.51
N THR A 38 10.71 7.92 7.29
CA THR A 38 11.72 8.69 8.01
C THR A 38 11.59 10.19 7.77
N GLN A 39 11.33 10.60 6.52
CA GLN A 39 11.08 12.00 6.17
C GLN A 39 9.83 12.54 6.87
N LEU A 40 8.73 11.79 6.85
CA LEU A 40 7.49 12.17 7.56
C LEU A 40 7.73 12.35 9.07
N LYS A 41 8.42 11.39 9.71
CA LYS A 41 8.75 11.50 11.15
C LYS A 41 9.61 12.73 11.47
N LYS A 42 10.46 13.15 10.53
CA LYS A 42 11.35 14.31 10.68
C LYS A 42 10.66 15.64 10.33
N SER A 43 9.48 15.64 9.71
CA SER A 43 8.80 16.88 9.31
C SER A 43 8.32 17.70 10.49
N GLY A 44 8.13 17.06 11.66
CA GLY A 44 7.57 17.69 12.86
C GLY A 44 6.05 17.88 12.80
N GLU A 45 5.39 17.39 11.74
CA GLU A 45 3.94 17.42 11.61
C GLU A 45 3.27 16.35 12.48
N ASN A 46 1.98 16.55 12.76
CA ASN A 46 1.17 15.50 13.36
C ASN A 46 0.77 14.47 12.28
N ILE A 47 1.59 13.43 12.13
CA ILE A 47 1.46 12.40 11.08
C ILE A 47 0.69 11.14 11.52
N ASN A 48 0.23 11.08 12.77
CA ASN A 48 -0.58 9.94 13.21
C ASN A 48 -1.98 10.04 12.60
N ALA A 49 -2.25 9.24 11.57
CA ALA A 49 -3.52 9.20 10.86
C ALA A 49 -4.51 8.18 11.43
N ARG A 50 -4.41 7.92 12.74
CA ARG A 50 -5.36 7.05 13.45
C ARG A 50 -6.79 7.56 13.26
N TRP A 51 -7.71 6.66 12.93
CA TRP A 51 -9.13 6.99 12.76
C TRP A 51 -9.85 7.33 14.07
N GLY A 52 -9.52 6.64 15.17
CA GLY A 52 -10.18 6.84 16.46
C GLY A 52 -11.67 6.46 16.44
N SER A 53 -12.03 5.43 15.66
CA SER A 53 -13.42 5.01 15.48
C SER A 53 -13.96 4.25 16.69
N ASP A 54 -15.24 4.47 17.01
CA ASP A 54 -15.96 3.70 18.03
C ASP A 54 -16.01 2.20 17.70
N LEU A 55 -16.01 1.87 16.40
CA LEU A 55 -16.01 0.49 15.92
C LEU A 55 -14.73 -0.26 16.29
N THR A 56 -13.61 0.44 16.44
CA THR A 56 -12.29 -0.17 16.72
C THR A 56 -11.87 -0.05 18.18
N ARG A 57 -12.62 0.65 19.02
CA ARG A 57 -12.25 0.96 20.42
C ARG A 57 -11.93 -0.27 21.28
N HIS A 58 -12.49 -1.43 20.96
CA HIS A 58 -12.31 -2.67 21.70
C HIS A 58 -11.11 -3.53 21.25
N ILE A 59 -10.45 -3.14 20.14
CA ILE A 59 -9.30 -3.84 19.54
C ILE A 59 -8.11 -2.92 19.31
N GLU A 60 -8.19 -1.66 19.73
CA GLU A 60 -7.20 -0.63 19.47
C GLU A 60 -6.87 0.12 20.76
N ASP A 61 -5.58 0.23 21.07
CA ASP A 61 -5.09 1.00 22.22
C ASP A 61 -5.27 2.51 22.00
N SER A 62 -5.36 3.26 23.09
CA SER A 62 -5.52 4.72 23.02
C SER A 62 -4.30 5.44 22.44
N ASP A 63 -3.11 4.86 22.52
CA ASP A 63 -1.85 5.38 21.99
C ASP A 63 -1.45 4.70 20.67
N SER A 64 -2.39 4.06 19.96
CA SER A 64 -2.09 3.44 18.68
C SER A 64 -1.71 4.45 17.59
N GLU A 65 -0.92 3.98 16.64
CA GLU A 65 -0.33 4.80 15.59
C GLU A 65 -0.48 4.18 14.20
N VAL A 66 -0.73 5.02 13.22
CA VAL A 66 -0.49 4.71 11.82
C VAL A 66 0.10 5.94 11.14
N ILE A 67 1.28 5.78 10.57
CA ILE A 67 1.90 6.83 9.75
C ILE A 67 1.39 6.63 8.33
N HIS A 68 0.83 7.70 7.77
CA HIS A 68 0.15 7.63 6.49
C HIS A 68 0.48 8.84 5.61
N THR A 69 0.61 8.59 4.32
CA THR A 69 0.63 9.64 3.30
C THR A 69 -0.02 9.18 2.00
N HIS A 70 -0.40 10.14 1.17
CA HIS A 70 -0.93 9.94 -0.17
C HIS A 70 0.11 10.28 -1.24
N ASN A 71 -0.13 9.85 -2.47
CA ASN A 71 0.65 10.27 -3.64
C ASN A 71 2.15 9.98 -3.53
N ILE A 72 2.53 8.78 -3.07
CA ILE A 72 3.95 8.40 -2.90
C ILE A 72 4.76 8.50 -4.18
N GLN A 73 4.12 8.33 -5.35
CA GLN A 73 4.73 8.52 -6.66
C GLN A 73 5.20 9.96 -6.90
N SER A 74 4.66 10.94 -6.18
CA SER A 74 5.07 12.34 -6.27
C SER A 74 6.31 12.65 -5.41
N TYR A 75 6.62 11.79 -4.44
CA TYR A 75 7.76 11.96 -3.53
C TYR A 75 8.94 11.06 -3.91
N SER A 76 8.71 10.06 -4.77
CA SER A 76 9.69 9.05 -5.12
C SER A 76 9.53 8.57 -6.56
N SER A 77 10.59 8.70 -7.36
CA SER A 77 10.65 8.10 -8.69
C SER A 77 10.67 6.58 -8.64
N ILE A 78 11.21 5.98 -7.57
CA ILE A 78 11.21 4.52 -7.36
C ILE A 78 9.77 4.04 -7.16
N MET A 79 8.98 4.71 -6.31
CA MET A 79 7.56 4.36 -6.13
C MET A 79 6.74 4.61 -7.40
N LEU A 80 7.05 5.67 -8.16
CA LEU A 80 6.42 5.91 -9.46
C LEU A 80 6.74 4.79 -10.47
N ASN A 81 7.97 4.29 -10.48
CA ASN A 81 8.37 3.17 -11.33
C ASN A 81 7.70 1.85 -10.89
N MET A 82 7.53 1.61 -9.59
CA MET A 82 6.78 0.47 -9.08
C MET A 82 5.34 0.46 -9.61
N VAL A 83 4.65 1.61 -9.57
CA VAL A 83 3.28 1.75 -10.07
C VAL A 83 3.21 1.53 -11.59
N GLN A 84 4.28 1.83 -12.32
CA GLN A 84 4.38 1.66 -13.77
C GLN A 84 5.05 0.33 -14.19
N ASN A 85 5.29 -0.59 -13.26
CA ASN A 85 5.90 -1.87 -13.58
C ASN A 85 5.01 -2.65 -14.56
N GLU A 86 5.58 -3.10 -15.70
CA GLU A 86 4.84 -3.77 -16.78
C GLU A 86 4.11 -5.01 -16.28
N THR A 87 4.77 -5.87 -15.50
CA THR A 87 4.15 -7.08 -14.92
C THR A 87 2.95 -6.73 -14.04
N LEU A 88 3.07 -5.70 -13.21
CA LEU A 88 1.96 -5.24 -12.37
C LEU A 88 0.81 -4.67 -13.21
N LEU A 89 1.11 -3.88 -14.23
CA LEU A 89 0.10 -3.27 -15.11
C LEU A 89 -0.60 -4.32 -15.98
N ASP A 90 0.11 -5.30 -16.52
CA ASP A 90 -0.47 -6.44 -17.25
C ASP A 90 -1.43 -7.24 -16.36
N LEU A 91 -1.05 -7.44 -15.10
CA LEU A 91 -1.91 -8.10 -14.10
C LEU A 91 -3.18 -7.27 -13.84
N ALA A 92 -3.04 -5.98 -13.60
CA ALA A 92 -4.18 -5.10 -13.41
C ALA A 92 -5.08 -5.08 -14.64
N GLU A 93 -4.52 -4.94 -15.85
CA GLU A 93 -5.27 -4.87 -17.11
C GLU A 93 -6.07 -6.15 -17.32
N SER A 94 -5.47 -7.31 -17.03
CA SER A 94 -6.15 -8.59 -17.15
C SER A 94 -7.35 -8.75 -16.21
N LEU A 95 -7.43 -7.97 -15.14
CA LEU A 95 -8.49 -8.02 -14.12
C LEU A 95 -9.56 -6.96 -14.35
N VAL A 96 -9.19 -5.73 -14.71
CA VAL A 96 -10.11 -4.58 -14.79
C VAL A 96 -10.37 -4.10 -16.21
N GLY A 97 -9.62 -4.58 -17.20
CA GLY A 97 -9.67 -4.13 -18.59
C GLY A 97 -8.56 -3.13 -18.96
N PRO A 98 -8.50 -2.75 -20.25
CA PRO A 98 -7.48 -1.85 -20.79
C PRO A 98 -7.65 -0.41 -20.29
N ASP A 99 -6.70 0.45 -20.69
CA ASP A 99 -6.73 1.91 -20.45
C ASP A 99 -6.75 2.29 -18.95
N ILE A 100 -5.84 1.68 -18.19
CA ILE A 100 -5.72 1.91 -16.74
C ILE A 100 -5.21 3.32 -16.46
N ILE A 101 -5.87 4.00 -15.52
CA ILE A 101 -5.43 5.28 -14.96
C ILE A 101 -5.10 5.11 -13.49
N LEU A 102 -3.93 5.63 -13.07
CA LEU A 102 -3.59 5.73 -11.66
C LEU A 102 -4.55 6.69 -10.95
N HIS A 103 -5.45 6.15 -10.12
CA HIS A 103 -6.38 6.97 -9.36
C HIS A 103 -5.74 7.55 -8.08
N HIS A 104 -5.10 6.72 -7.25
CA HIS A 104 -4.35 7.18 -6.07
C HIS A 104 -3.39 6.12 -5.55
N THR A 105 -2.41 6.55 -4.76
CA THR A 105 -1.56 5.68 -3.93
C THR A 105 -1.65 6.11 -2.47
N LYS A 106 -1.35 5.16 -1.58
CA LYS A 106 -1.31 5.36 -0.13
C LYS A 106 -0.15 4.55 0.45
N LEU A 107 0.48 5.09 1.48
CA LEU A 107 1.42 4.38 2.32
C LEU A 107 0.85 4.27 3.72
N PHE A 108 0.83 3.08 4.31
CA PHE A 108 0.44 2.88 5.70
C PHE A 108 1.57 2.16 6.44
N CYS A 109 2.23 2.84 7.37
CA CYS A 109 3.21 2.24 8.27
C CYS A 109 2.57 2.08 9.66
N LYS A 110 2.40 0.82 10.08
CA LYS A 110 1.87 0.45 11.39
C LYS A 110 3.02 0.00 12.30
N PRO A 111 3.34 0.73 13.37
CA PRO A 111 4.43 0.34 14.26
C PRO A 111 4.18 -1.01 14.94
N PRO A 112 5.23 -1.82 15.19
CA PRO A 112 5.09 -3.09 15.89
C PRO A 112 4.38 -2.91 17.24
N LYS A 113 3.40 -3.77 17.51
CA LYS A 113 2.57 -3.78 18.75
C LYS A 113 1.68 -2.56 18.99
N LYS A 114 1.83 -1.47 18.23
CA LYS A 114 1.07 -0.21 18.40
C LYS A 114 0.30 0.21 17.15
N GLY A 115 0.25 -0.63 16.12
CA GLY A 115 -0.44 -0.31 14.88
C GLY A 115 -1.93 -0.08 15.07
N SER A 116 -2.42 1.08 14.64
CA SER A 116 -3.85 1.43 14.65
C SER A 116 -4.70 0.44 13.84
N ALA A 117 -5.90 0.19 14.32
CA ALA A 117 -6.89 -0.61 13.62
C ALA A 117 -7.49 0.18 12.44
N PHE A 118 -7.98 -0.54 11.43
CA PHE A 118 -8.74 0.06 10.34
C PHE A 118 -10.23 -0.23 10.57
N PRO A 119 -11.10 0.79 10.65
CA PRO A 119 -12.54 0.56 10.74
C PRO A 119 -13.06 0.12 9.38
N LEU A 120 -13.37 -1.17 9.24
CA LEU A 120 -14.11 -1.73 8.10
C LEU A 120 -15.63 -1.57 8.30
#